data_AF-A0A7J7W941-F1
#
_entry.id   AF-A0A7J7W941-F1
#
_cell.length_a   1.000
_cell.length_b   1.000
_cell.length_c   1.000
_cell.angle_alpha   90.00
_cell.angle_beta   90.00
_cell.angle_gamma   90.00
#
_symmetry.space_group_name_H-M   'P 1'
#
loop_
_entity.id
_entity.type
_entity.pdbx_description
1 polymer ?
#
loop_
_entity_poly.entity_id
_entity_poly.type
_entity_poly.pdbx_seq_one_letter_code
_entity_poly.pdbx_strand_id
1 'polypeptide(L)'
;MSALTDKAIVKKELLCDVAGRDKYHVNNKHDGKYPPLPPSKIVQRAEELVGQEMLYKLTSENCEHFVNDLRYGVPRSDQVRDTVMAVGIAGVGLAVMGLIGVISSRNKRQKQ
;
A
#
# COMPACT_ATOMS: atom_id res chain seq x y z
N MET A 1 3.18 -16.79 -19.16
CA MET A 1 4.04 -15.59 -19.12
C MET A 1 5.22 -15.90 -18.22
N SER A 2 6.45 -15.69 -18.69
CA SER A 2 7.66 -16.03 -17.94
C SER A 2 7.89 -15.01 -16.82
N ALA A 3 7.83 -15.48 -15.57
CA ALA A 3 7.95 -14.68 -14.35
C ALA A 3 9.43 -14.42 -13.98
N LEU A 4 10.21 -13.82 -14.88
CA LEU A 4 11.67 -13.71 -14.73
C LEU A 4 12.26 -12.36 -15.13
N THR A 5 11.50 -11.27 -14.98
CA THR A 5 12.11 -9.93 -14.97
C THR A 5 11.56 -9.14 -13.80
N ASP A 6 12.41 -8.90 -12.80
CA ASP A 6 12.13 -8.05 -11.63
C ASP A 6 12.17 -6.56 -12.00
N LYS A 7 11.84 -6.20 -13.25
CA LYS A 7 11.95 -4.84 -13.77
C LYS A 7 10.78 -4.52 -14.69
N ALA A 8 10.25 -3.31 -14.55
CA ALA A 8 9.27 -2.72 -15.44
C ALA A 8 9.72 -1.33 -15.89
N ILE A 9 9.22 -0.87 -17.02
CA ILE A 9 9.48 0.47 -17.55
C ILE A 9 8.17 1.26 -17.54
N VAL A 10 8.22 2.50 -17.06
CA VAL A 10 7.08 3.41 -17.16
C VAL A 10 6.93 3.87 -18.61
N LYS A 11 5.74 3.65 -19.19
CA LYS A 11 5.43 4.04 -20.57
C LYS A 11 4.29 5.05 -20.63
N LYS A 12 4.25 5.82 -21.72
CA LYS A 12 3.14 6.69 -22.09
C LYS A 12 2.60 6.24 -23.44
N GLU A 13 1.40 5.69 -23.43
CA GLU A 13 0.75 5.05 -24.59
C GLU A 13 -0.71 5.52 -24.70
N LEU A 14 -1.33 5.33 -25.86
CA LEU A 14 -2.75 5.62 -26.02
C LEU A 14 -3.58 4.64 -25.20
N LEU A 15 -4.63 5.13 -24.54
CA LEU A 15 -5.51 4.28 -23.74
C LEU A 15 -6.15 3.15 -24.56
N CYS A 16 -6.49 3.41 -25.84
CA CYS A 16 -7.02 2.39 -26.74
C CYS A 16 -6.03 1.26 -27.03
N ASP A 17 -4.73 1.57 -27.08
CA ASP A 17 -3.69 0.58 -27.35
C ASP A 17 -3.44 -0.27 -26.09
N VAL A 18 -3.46 0.37 -24.91
CA VAL A 18 -3.28 -0.32 -23.61
C VAL A 18 -4.48 -1.19 -23.26
N ALA A 19 -5.71 -0.69 -23.44
CA ALA A 19 -6.93 -1.45 -23.12
C ALA A 19 -7.26 -2.48 -24.21
N GLY A 20 -6.92 -2.22 -25.46
CA GLY A 20 -7.26 -3.09 -26.59
C GLY A 20 -8.77 -3.34 -26.68
N ARG A 21 -9.18 -4.58 -26.43
CA ARG A 21 -10.60 -5.00 -26.45
C ARG A 21 -11.21 -5.15 -25.05
N ASP A 22 -10.42 -4.93 -24.01
CA ASP A 22 -10.86 -5.11 -22.63
C ASP A 22 -11.65 -3.91 -22.14
N LYS A 23 -12.57 -4.16 -21.20
CA LYS A 23 -13.32 -3.10 -20.53
C LYS A 23 -12.41 -2.39 -19.53
N TYR A 24 -12.51 -1.07 -19.48
CA TYR A 24 -11.87 -0.24 -18.47
C TYR A 24 -12.88 0.71 -17.84
N HIS A 25 -12.55 1.22 -16.65
CA HIS A 25 -13.31 2.27 -15.98
C HIS A 25 -12.35 3.14 -15.17
N VAL A 26 -12.76 4.38 -14.90
CA VAL A 26 -12.02 5.27 -13.98
C VAL A 26 -12.26 4.81 -12.55
N ASN A 27 -11.19 4.54 -11.80
CA ASN A 27 -11.26 4.13 -10.40
C ASN A 27 -10.27 4.92 -9.53
N ASN A 28 -10.72 6.06 -9.01
CA ASN A 28 -9.95 6.83 -8.03
C ASN A 28 -10.18 6.27 -6.62
N LYS A 29 -9.62 5.08 -6.37
CA LYS A 29 -9.92 4.18 -5.24
C LYS A 29 -9.97 4.85 -3.86
N HIS A 30 -9.19 5.92 -3.62
CA HIS A 30 -9.03 6.51 -2.29
C HIS A 30 -9.46 7.97 -2.16
N ASP A 31 -10.17 8.55 -3.15
CA ASP A 31 -10.59 9.97 -3.10
C ASP A 31 -11.51 10.28 -1.90
N GLY A 32 -12.29 9.31 -1.44
CA GLY A 32 -13.12 9.48 -0.23
C GLY A 32 -12.32 9.53 1.08
N LYS A 33 -11.02 9.20 1.05
CA LYS A 33 -10.15 9.12 2.22
C LYS A 33 -8.99 10.10 2.18
N TYR A 34 -8.47 10.40 1.00
CA TYR A 34 -7.31 11.26 0.82
C TYR A 34 -7.57 12.29 -0.29
N PRO A 35 -7.22 13.56 -0.08
CA PRO A 35 -7.30 14.55 -1.13
C PRO A 35 -6.28 14.23 -2.22
N PRO A 36 -6.66 14.23 -3.51
CA PRO A 36 -5.71 14.09 -4.61
C PRO A 36 -4.85 15.36 -4.74
N LEU A 37 -3.67 15.21 -5.33
CA LEU A 37 -2.86 16.35 -5.77
C LEU A 37 -3.57 17.11 -6.91
N PRO A 38 -3.20 18.38 -7.17
CA PRO A 38 -3.71 19.11 -8.33
C PRO A 38 -3.47 18.33 -9.63
N PRO A 39 -4.45 18.25 -10.56
CA PRO A 39 -4.32 17.44 -11.77
C PRO A 39 -3.06 17.72 -12.60
N SER A 40 -2.66 18.99 -12.72
CA SER A 40 -1.43 19.39 -13.42
C SER A 40 -0.18 18.77 -12.79
N LYS A 41 -0.12 18.71 -11.46
CA LYS A 41 0.99 18.10 -10.71
C LYS A 41 1.00 16.58 -10.86
N ILE A 42 -0.16 15.94 -10.91
CA ILE A 42 -0.26 14.49 -11.16
C ILE A 42 0.31 14.14 -12.54
N VAL A 43 -0.15 14.86 -13.58
CA VAL A 43 0.31 14.65 -14.96
C VAL A 43 1.81 14.92 -15.07
N GLN A 44 2.29 16.05 -14.52
CA GLN A 44 3.71 16.39 -14.53
C GLN A 44 4.57 15.26 -13.93
N ARG A 45 4.24 14.80 -12.71
CA ARG A 45 5.00 13.72 -12.05
C ARG A 45 4.96 12.41 -12.83
N ALA A 46 3.83 12.09 -13.47
CA ALA A 46 3.70 10.89 -14.28
C ALA A 46 4.63 10.96 -15.51
N GLU A 47 4.69 12.12 -16.17
CA GLU A 47 5.53 12.35 -17.34
C GLU A 47 7.03 12.32 -17.00
N GLU A 48 7.43 12.86 -15.84
CA GLU A 48 8.82 12.84 -15.35
C GLU A 48 9.38 11.41 -15.13
N LEU A 49 8.50 10.43 -14.90
CA LEU A 49 8.89 9.04 -14.66
C LEU A 49 8.91 8.19 -15.93
N VAL A 50 8.41 8.69 -17.07
CA VAL A 50 8.38 7.94 -18.34
C VAL A 50 9.79 7.54 -18.76
N GLY A 51 9.98 6.28 -19.12
CA GLY A 51 11.26 5.69 -19.52
C GLY A 51 12.12 5.18 -18.36
N GLN A 52 11.73 5.41 -17.11
CA GLN A 52 12.46 4.88 -15.96
C GLN A 52 12.20 3.38 -15.79
N GLU A 53 13.28 2.61 -15.58
CA GLU A 53 13.22 1.23 -15.10
C GLU A 53 12.99 1.20 -13.58
N MET A 54 11.96 0.49 -13.15
CA MET A 54 11.62 0.27 -11.75
C MET A 54 11.70 -1.20 -11.41
N LEU A 55 12.18 -1.52 -10.21
CA LEU A 55 12.13 -2.89 -9.70
C LEU A 55 10.66 -3.31 -9.57
N TYR A 56 10.28 -4.38 -10.26
CA TYR A 56 8.88 -4.73 -10.44
C TYR A 56 8.67 -6.21 -10.19
N LYS A 57 8.06 -6.55 -9.05
CA LYS A 57 7.40 -7.84 -8.89
C LYS A 57 6.01 -7.70 -9.51
N LEU A 58 5.69 -8.56 -10.47
CA LEU A 58 4.41 -8.62 -11.21
C LEU A 58 3.21 -9.04 -10.32
N THR A 59 3.16 -8.57 -9.08
CA THR A 59 1.94 -8.59 -8.25
C THR A 59 1.21 -7.26 -8.44
N SER A 60 -0.12 -7.29 -8.39
CA SER A 60 -1.00 -6.10 -8.55
C SER A 60 -0.62 -4.92 -7.64
N GLU A 61 0.07 -5.22 -6.54
CA GLU A 61 0.49 -4.28 -5.50
C GLU A 61 1.44 -3.17 -5.99
N ASN A 62 2.35 -3.46 -6.93
CA ASN A 62 3.36 -2.48 -7.32
C ASN A 62 2.83 -1.44 -8.30
N CYS A 63 1.95 -1.82 -9.24
CA CYS A 63 1.26 -0.87 -10.10
C CYS A 63 0.33 0.04 -9.29
N GLU A 64 -0.41 -0.51 -8.33
CA GLU A 64 -1.29 0.28 -7.46
C GLU A 64 -0.49 1.30 -6.64
N HIS A 65 0.66 0.87 -6.10
CA HIS A 65 1.56 1.73 -5.34
C HIS A 65 2.08 2.91 -6.17
N PHE A 66 2.51 2.63 -7.41
CA PHE A 66 3.01 3.64 -8.34
C PHE A 66 1.94 4.71 -8.64
N VAL A 67 0.73 4.30 -9.03
CA VAL A 67 -0.32 5.28 -9.38
C VAL A 67 -0.87 6.02 -8.16
N ASN A 68 -0.85 5.40 -6.98
CA ASN A 68 -1.23 6.06 -5.73
C ASN A 68 -0.20 7.11 -5.30
N ASP A 69 1.11 6.86 -5.48
CA ASP A 69 2.13 7.89 -5.22
C ASP A 69 1.95 9.11 -6.14
N LEU A 70 1.64 8.86 -7.41
CA LEU A 70 1.35 9.92 -8.37
C LEU A 70 0.13 10.75 -7.97
N ARG A 71 -0.99 10.10 -7.62
CA ARG A 71 -2.26 10.76 -7.33
C ARG A 71 -2.29 11.46 -5.97
N TYR A 72 -1.77 10.81 -4.93
CA TYR A 72 -1.94 11.25 -3.54
C TYR A 72 -0.64 11.77 -2.91
N GLY A 73 0.51 11.65 -3.60
CA GLY A 73 1.81 12.07 -3.08
C GLY A 73 2.36 11.18 -1.98
N VAL A 74 1.77 10.01 -1.75
CA VAL A 74 2.26 9.02 -0.78
C VAL A 74 2.22 7.63 -1.39
N PRO A 75 3.34 6.89 -1.43
CA PRO A 75 3.35 5.52 -1.91
C PRO A 75 2.60 4.65 -0.89
N ARG A 76 1.41 4.16 -1.22
CA ARG A 76 0.58 3.34 -0.30
C ARG A 76 0.15 2.04 -0.97
N SER A 77 0.44 0.93 -0.29
CA SER A 77 -0.16 -0.39 -0.51
C SER A 77 -1.01 -0.69 0.74
N ASP A 78 -2.23 -1.18 0.55
CA ASP A 78 -3.16 -1.49 1.64
C ASP A 78 -2.56 -2.53 2.64
N GLN A 79 -1.65 -3.40 2.19
CA GLN A 79 -1.04 -4.45 3.02
C GLN A 79 -0.14 -3.96 4.17
N VAL A 80 0.60 -2.87 3.96
CA VAL A 80 1.50 -2.34 5.00
C VAL A 80 0.70 -1.75 6.16
N ARG A 81 -0.49 -1.20 5.87
CA ARG A 81 -1.32 -0.58 6.89
C ARG A 81 -2.03 -1.64 7.75
N ASP A 82 -2.48 -2.73 7.14
CA ASP A 82 -3.14 -3.83 7.85
C ASP A 82 -2.16 -4.59 8.76
N THR A 83 -0.90 -4.77 8.31
CA THR A 83 0.14 -5.42 9.13
C THR A 83 0.50 -4.59 10.36
N VAL A 84 0.66 -3.26 10.22
CA VAL A 84 0.96 -2.37 11.36
C VAL A 84 -0.22 -2.29 12.33
N MET A 85 -1.46 -2.26 11.83
CA MET A 85 -2.64 -2.29 12.71
C MET A 85 -2.78 -3.61 13.47
N ALA A 86 -2.56 -4.74 12.81
CA ALA A 86 -2.64 -6.06 13.43
C ALA A 86 -1.57 -6.26 14.51
N VAL A 87 -0.33 -5.84 14.27
CA VAL A 87 0.76 -5.89 15.27
C VAL A 87 0.48 -4.94 16.44
N GLY A 88 -0.08 -3.75 16.19
CA GLY A 88 -0.45 -2.81 17.25
C GLY A 88 -1.51 -3.36 18.21
N ILE A 89 -2.55 -4.01 17.68
CA ILE A 89 -3.62 -4.62 18.50
C ILE A 89 -3.07 -5.84 19.27
N ALA A 90 -2.31 -6.71 18.62
CA ALA A 90 -1.72 -7.88 19.28
C ALA A 90 -0.69 -7.49 20.36
N GLY A 91 0.15 -6.47 20.09
CA GLY A 91 1.18 -6.00 21.02
C GLY A 91 0.61 -5.35 22.28
N VAL A 92 -0.42 -4.50 22.15
CA VAL A 92 -1.11 -3.91 23.30
C VAL A 92 -1.90 -4.97 24.07
N GLY A 93 -2.60 -5.88 23.37
CA GLY A 93 -3.37 -6.96 23.99
C GLY A 93 -2.49 -7.91 24.83
N LEU A 94 -1.32 -8.30 24.32
CA LEU A 94 -0.37 -9.15 25.05
C LEU A 94 0.26 -8.43 26.26
N ALA A 95 0.61 -7.15 26.11
CA ALA A 95 1.22 -6.37 27.21
C ALA A 95 0.24 -6.17 28.39
N VAL A 96 -1.03 -5.86 28.10
CA VAL A 96 -2.06 -5.69 29.13
C VAL A 96 -2.39 -7.02 29.82
N MET A 97 -2.53 -8.12 29.06
CA MET A 97 -2.78 -9.44 29.64
C MET A 97 -1.60 -9.94 30.48
N GLY A 98 -0.36 -9.69 30.06
CA GLY A 98 0.85 -10.03 30.82
C GLY A 98 0.93 -9.30 32.16
N LEU A 99 0.64 -7.99 32.19
CA LEU A 99 0.63 -7.20 33.42
C LEU A 99 -0.46 -7.66 34.40
N ILE A 100 -1.68 -7.95 33.92
CA ILE A 100 -2.77 -8.46 34.75
C ILE A 100 -2.43 -9.84 35.34
N GLY A 101 -1.82 -10.73 34.55
CA GLY A 101 -1.38 -12.05 35.02
C GLY A 101 -0.28 -11.97 36.10
N VAL A 102 0.71 -11.09 35.93
CA VAL A 102 1.77 -10.87 36.91
C VAL A 102 1.23 -10.30 38.22
N ILE A 103 0.35 -9.30 38.16
CA ILE A 103 -0.26 -8.70 39.37
C ILE A 103 -1.11 -9.73 40.12
N SER A 104 -1.91 -10.52 39.41
CA SER A 104 -2.78 -11.54 40.01
C SER A 104 -2.00 -12.69 40.65
N SER A 105 -0.89 -13.12 40.03
CA SER A 105 -0.02 -14.16 40.60
C SER A 105 0.73 -13.70 41.85
N ARG A 106 1.18 -12.43 41.90
CA ARG A 106 1.79 -11.84 43.10
C ARG A 106 0.82 -11.77 44.26
N ASN A 107 -0.45 -11.41 44.01
CA ASN A 107 -1.48 -11.34 45.04
C ASN A 107 -1.83 -12.72 45.63
N LYS A 108 -1.81 -13.79 44.81
CA LYS A 108 -2.01 -15.17 45.31
C LYS A 108 -0.85 -15.67 46.19
N ARG A 109 0.40 -15.31 45.87
CA ARG A 109 1.58 -15.69 46.68
C ARG A 109 1.70 -14.96 48.02
N GLN A 110 1.01 -13.82 48.17
CA GLN A 110 0.97 -13.05 49.43
C GLN A 110 -0.10 -13.57 50.41
N LYS A 111 -0.98 -14.49 49.98
CA LYS A 111 -2.07 -15.07 50.79
C LYS A 111 -1.85 -16.54 51.17
N GLN A 112 -0.65 -17.07 50.93
CA GLN A 112 -0.15 -18.34 51.47
C GLN A 112 0.90 -18.05 52.53
#